data_AF-A0A7X6L0B5-F1
#
_entry.id   AF-A0A7X6L0B5-F1
#
_cell.length_a   1.000
_cell.length_b   1.000
_cell.length_c   1.000
_cell.angle_alpha   90.00
_cell.angle_beta   90.00
_cell.angle_gamma   90.00
#
_symmetry.space_group_name_H-M   'P 1'
#
loop_
_entity.id
_entity.type
_entity.pdbx_description
1 polymer ?
#
loop_
_entity_poly.entity_id
_entity_poly.type
_entity_poly.pdbx_seq_one_letter_code
_entity_poly.pdbx_strand_id
1 'polypeptide(L)' 'MTARRTALVDAVSGQISGSKPYTFLTPGETASAAFDSAPLTRLREIKRARDPRGVIRANYPVLG' A
#
# COMPACT_ATOMS: atom_id res chain seq x y z
N MET A 1 -5.54 20.62 5.15
CA MET A 1 -4.27 20.21 4.50
C MET A 1 -4.47 19.16 3.41
N THR A 2 -5.36 18.17 3.59
CA THR A 2 -5.54 17.04 2.66
C THR A 2 -5.97 17.45 1.25
N ALA A 3 -6.94 18.36 1.10
CA ALA A 3 -7.49 18.74 -0.21
C ALA A 3 -6.45 19.33 -1.19
N ARG A 4 -5.54 20.20 -0.70
CA ARG A 4 -4.49 20.79 -1.55
C ARG A 4 -3.46 19.76 -2.00
N ARG A 5 -3.17 18.76 -1.15
CA ARG A 5 -2.26 17.66 -1.50
C ARG A 5 -2.89 16.75 -2.54
N THR A 6 -4.16 16.39 -2.38
CA THR A 6 -4.91 15.58 -3.36
C THR A 6 -4.92 16.26 -4.72
N ALA A 7 -5.26 17.55 -4.77
CA ALA A 7 -5.26 18.32 -6.03
C ALA A 7 -3.89 18.32 -6.74
N LEU A 8 -2.79 18.38 -5.99
CA LEU A 8 -1.44 18.33 -6.56
C LEU A 8 -1.13 16.94 -7.14
N VAL A 9 -1.48 15.87 -6.41
CA VAL A 9 -1.29 14.48 -6.89
C VAL A 9 -2.10 14.25 -8.16
N ASP A 10 -3.39 14.63 -8.17
CA ASP A 10 -4.27 14.47 -9.32
C ASP A 10 -3.73 15.20 -10.57
N ALA A 11 -3.16 16.39 -10.40
CA ALA A 11 -2.59 17.17 -11.50
C ALA A 11 -1.39 16.48 -12.17
N VAL A 12 -0.67 15.61 -11.46
CA VAL A 12 0.52 14.92 -11.99
C VAL A 12 0.28 13.42 -12.24
N SER A 13 -0.81 12.84 -11.74
CA SER A 13 -1.16 11.42 -11.86
C SER A 13 -1.09 10.87 -13.29
N GLY A 14 -1.45 11.69 -14.30
CA GLY A 14 -1.37 11.29 -15.71
C GLY A 14 0.05 11.22 -16.29
N GLN A 15 1.06 11.72 -15.58
CA GLN A 15 2.47 11.72 -15.98
C GLN A 15 3.32 10.70 -15.23
N ILE A 16 2.78 10.09 -14.17
CA ILE A 16 3.47 9.07 -13.38
C ILE A 16 3.00 7.69 -13.84
N SER A 17 3.95 6.81 -14.15
CA SER A 17 3.66 5.41 -14.42
C SER A 17 3.89 4.57 -13.16
N GLY A 18 2.96 3.67 -12.88
CA GLY A 18 3.08 2.66 -11.83
C GLY A 18 2.51 3.04 -10.47
N SER A 19 2.43 2.03 -9.61
CA SER A 19 1.90 2.14 -8.25
C SER A 19 2.87 2.87 -7.34
N LYS A 20 2.34 3.53 -6.31
CA LYS A 20 3.15 4.18 -5.28
C LYS A 20 4.09 3.14 -4.64
N PRO A 21 5.39 3.42 -4.49
CA PRO A 21 6.28 2.51 -3.76
C PRO A 21 5.73 2.25 -2.35
N TYR A 22 5.76 0.99 -1.92
CA TYR A 22 5.20 0.58 -0.63
C TYR A 22 5.79 1.36 0.57
N THR A 23 7.07 1.73 0.50
CA THR A 23 7.76 2.53 1.53
C THR A 23 7.38 4.02 1.54
N PHE A 24 6.60 4.48 0.55
CA PHE A 24 6.17 5.88 0.37
C PHE A 24 4.67 6.08 0.67
N LEU A 25 3.97 5.03 1.10
CA LEU A 25 2.61 5.14 1.60
C LEU A 25 2.55 6.15 2.75
N THR A 26 1.40 6.79 2.89
CA THR A 26 1.14 7.84 3.87
C THR A 26 0.13 7.37 4.92
N PRO A 27 0.05 8.00 6.10
CA PRO A 27 -0.91 7.59 7.13
C PRO A 27 -2.34 7.54 6.60
N GLY A 28 -3.02 6.42 6.83
CA GLY A 28 -4.38 6.16 6.34
C GLY A 28 -4.44 5.44 4.98
N GLU A 29 -3.32 5.33 4.27
CA GLU A 29 -3.23 4.47 3.08
C GLU A 29 -2.98 3.01 3.48
N THR A 30 -3.36 2.11 2.58
CA THR A 30 -3.21 0.66 2.77
C THR A 30 -2.26 0.09 1.72
N ALA A 31 -1.84 -1.16 1.91
CA ALA A 31 -0.98 -1.87 0.97
C ALA A 31 -1.56 -1.96 -0.46
N SER A 32 -2.88 -1.82 -0.64
CA SER A 32 -3.50 -1.82 -1.98
C SER A 32 -3.21 -0.57 -2.81
N ALA A 33 -2.69 0.51 -2.21
CA ALA A 33 -2.23 1.66 -2.98
C ALA A 33 -0.85 1.41 -3.63
N ALA A 34 -0.15 0.35 -3.22
CA ALA A 34 1.17 -0.03 -3.73
C ALA A 34 1.14 -1.33 -4.56
N PHE A 35 0.19 -2.23 -4.29
CA PHE A 35 0.09 -3.53 -4.94
C PHE A 35 -1.28 -3.75 -5.55
N ASP A 36 -1.29 -4.28 -6.77
CA ASP A 36 -2.51 -4.80 -7.39
C ASP A 36 -3.06 -6.01 -6.62
N SER A 37 -4.30 -6.41 -6.96
CA SER A 37 -5.06 -7.45 -6.25
C SER A 37 -4.33 -8.80 -6.18
N ALA A 38 -3.70 -9.24 -7.27
CA ALA A 38 -3.03 -10.54 -7.33
C ALA A 38 -1.75 -10.59 -6.46
N PRO A 39 -0.79 -9.65 -6.60
CA PRO A 39 0.35 -9.57 -5.67
C PRO A 39 -0.08 -9.43 -4.21
N LEU A 40 -1.09 -8.60 -3.91
CA LEU A 40 -1.57 -8.39 -2.54
C LEU A 40 -2.16 -9.67 -1.95
N THR A 41 -2.89 -10.45 -2.74
CA THR A 41 -3.43 -11.77 -2.33
C THR A 41 -2.30 -12.72 -1.97
N ARG A 42 -1.28 -12.82 -2.82
CA ARG A 42 -0.10 -13.67 -2.56
C ARG A 42 0.64 -13.25 -1.29
N LEU A 43 0.81 -11.95 -1.05
CA LEU A 43 1.44 -11.45 0.18
C LEU A 43 0.65 -11.84 1.44
N ARG A 44 -0.69 -11.78 1.37
CA ARG A 44 -1.57 -12.20 2.47
C ARG A 44 -1.42 -13.68 2.77
N GLU A 45 -1.34 -14.54 1.75
CA GLU A 45 -1.12 -15.97 1.92
C GLU A 45 0.24 -16.27 2.57
N ILE A 46 1.31 -15.66 2.06
CA ILE A 46 2.66 -15.80 2.63
C ILE A 46 2.66 -15.35 4.10
N LYS A 47 2.01 -14.22 4.40
CA LYS A 47 1.93 -13.69 5.76
C LYS A 47 1.24 -14.67 6.71
N ARG A 48 0.11 -15.26 6.32
CA ARG A 48 -0.60 -16.27 7.13
C ARG A 48 0.23 -17.53 7.33
N ALA A 49 0.93 -17.98 6.29
CA ALA A 49 1.74 -19.20 6.34
C ALA A 49 3.02 -19.05 7.18
N ARG A 50 3.67 -17.88 7.15
CA ARG A 50 4.99 -17.65 7.76
C ARG A 50 4.93 -16.90 9.08
N ASP A 51 3.90 -16.10 9.31
CA ASP A 51 3.71 -15.37 10.56
C ASP A 51 2.24 -15.42 11.01
N PRO A 52 1.74 -16.62 11.37
CA PRO A 52 0.34 -16.82 11.78
C PRO A 52 -0.02 -16.09 13.07
N ARG A 53 0.97 -15.70 13.88
CA ARG A 53 0.77 -14.97 15.14
C ARG A 53 0.95 -13.44 14.99
N GLY A 54 1.28 -12.95 13.80
CA GLY A 54 1.43 -11.52 13.53
C GLY A 54 2.58 -10.84 14.30
N VAL A 55 3.68 -11.55 14.53
CA VAL A 55 4.86 -11.06 15.27
C VAL A 55 5.61 -10.01 14.45
N ILE A 56 5.78 -10.23 13.14
CA ILE A 56 6.52 -9.33 12.25
C ILE A 56 5.58 -8.23 11.75
N ARG A 57 5.72 -7.00 12.22
CA ARG A 57 4.82 -5.91 11.82
C ARG A 57 5.44 -5.05 10.74
N ALA A 58 4.76 -4.95 9.60
CA ALA A 58 5.11 -4.00 8.56
C ALA A 58 4.43 -2.65 8.84
N ASN A 59 5.02 -1.55 8.35
CA ASN A 59 4.44 -0.21 8.51
C ASN A 59 3.01 -0.11 7.94
N TYR A 60 2.72 -0.88 6.87
CA TYR A 60 1.40 -0.96 6.25
C TYR A 60 0.96 -2.43 6.15
N PRO A 61 0.18 -2.94 7.12
CA PRO A 61 -0.22 -4.35 7.15
C PRO A 61 -0.89 -4.82 5.85
N VAL A 62 -0.58 -6.06 5.43
CA VAL A 62 -1.22 -6.67 4.25
C VAL A 62 -2.54 -7.37 4.58
N LEU A 63 -2.78 -7.71 5.85
CA LEU A 63 -3.97 -8.46 6.30
C LEU A 63 -5.18 -7.59 6.69
N GLY A 64 -5.04 -6.26 6.68
CA GLY A 64 -5.98 -5.33 7.32
C GLY A 64 -5.36 -4.76 8.58
#